data_AF-A0A6C0E9A6-F1
#
_entry.id   AF-A0A6C0E9A6-F1
#
_cell.length_a   1.000
_cell.length_b   1.000
_cell.length_c   1.000
_cell.angle_alpha   90.00
_cell.angle_beta   90.00
_cell.angle_gamma   90.00
#
_symmetry.space_group_name_H-M   'P 1'
#
loop_
_entity.id
_entity.type
_entity.pdbx_description
1 polymer ?
#
loop_
_entity_poly.entity_id
_entity_poly.type
_entity_poly.pdbx_seq_one_letter_code
_entity_poly.pdbx_strand_id
1 'polypeptide(L)'
;MKNSENKFLLKLFLILILYYNIMSNKIICADCDYIAKTNYELERHLESKSHVEMMLSKIKMQFETEKSKIDYKYHKSIEGFTKNYSSTEDFKYKQKMEEKRQKEKYEQEKKLKKEQEKKLKKELEKKIKMELKQKLKEKKIAQKALLKIEKKKEKEIIKLRKTLEKQKNKEITEIIKQKDNEIRKIANTFKDEQINTLKSVCEKTMSTAKYIMVHFTKAPILTKLKKNKIRHMLKFCVDKNKKLVELKTDPVKAITYAYNERSLVKYIGNLIIQEFGTMDPSNRKFHSTDASRLTFIVRENNDGLSEWVKDVEGKIIIQNVIKPIILEIASMFQEYRSSFDIDKIDNDNDKHNEFMDVSNAYFGIVEWTNCQVFYKNILQYITPSFVFNKPIGEIDYDEKFPLLENKKRFVKRKELNNKKKQVIDSDSESS
;
A
#
# COMPACT_ATOMS: atom_id res chain seq x y z
N MET A 1 11.48 23.22 -10.14
CA MET A 1 11.29 22.61 -8.81
C MET A 1 12.37 22.99 -7.79
N LYS A 2 13.60 23.37 -8.16
CA LYS A 2 14.65 23.77 -7.19
C LYS A 2 14.41 25.08 -6.40
N ASN A 3 13.51 25.96 -6.86
CA ASN A 3 13.24 27.24 -6.18
C ASN A 3 12.18 27.17 -5.06
N SER A 4 11.36 26.10 -4.99
CA SER A 4 10.35 25.96 -3.93
C SER A 4 10.92 25.37 -2.65
N GLU A 5 11.92 24.49 -2.74
CA GLU A 5 12.56 23.85 -1.58
C GLU A 5 13.39 24.86 -0.76
N ASN A 6 14.09 25.78 -1.42
CA ASN A 6 14.87 26.82 -0.73
C ASN A 6 13.99 27.80 0.06
N LYS A 7 12.76 28.10 -0.38
CA LYS A 7 11.82 28.96 0.38
C LYS A 7 11.29 28.29 1.65
N PHE A 8 11.18 26.96 1.66
CA PHE A 8 10.74 26.21 2.84
C PHE A 8 11.82 26.16 3.91
N LEU A 9 13.07 25.87 3.51
CA LEU A 9 14.22 25.84 4.42
C LEU A 9 14.50 27.22 5.06
N LEU A 10 14.36 28.31 4.29
CA LEU A 10 14.55 29.67 4.82
C LEU A 10 13.48 30.03 5.88
N LYS A 11 12.22 29.61 5.68
CA LYS A 11 11.15 29.80 6.67
C LYS A 11 11.38 28.97 7.92
N LEU A 12 11.84 27.73 7.79
CA LEU A 12 12.16 26.87 8.93
C LEU A 12 13.30 27.47 9.77
N PHE A 13 14.33 28.02 9.12
CA PHE A 13 15.47 28.65 9.79
C PHE A 13 15.07 29.92 10.56
N LEU A 14 14.19 30.75 9.98
CA LEU A 14 13.66 31.94 10.67
C LEU A 14 12.76 31.58 11.87
N ILE A 15 11.97 30.51 11.77
CA ILE A 15 11.18 30.00 12.90
C ILE A 15 12.09 29.51 14.02
N LEU A 16 13.19 28.82 13.69
CA LEU A 16 14.17 28.36 14.69
C LEU A 16 14.90 29.53 15.38
N ILE A 17 15.24 30.60 14.66
CA ILE A 17 15.85 31.80 15.27
C ILE A 17 14.86 32.51 16.20
N LEU A 18 13.60 32.66 15.77
CA LEU A 18 12.56 33.27 16.62
C LEU A 18 12.26 32.40 17.84
N TYR A 19 12.23 31.07 17.68
CA TYR A 19 12.05 30.13 18.79
C TYR A 19 13.23 30.17 19.76
N TYR A 20 14.47 30.27 19.25
CA TYR A 20 15.68 30.38 20.09
C TYR A 20 15.70 31.68 20.90
N ASN A 21 15.26 32.80 20.30
CA ASN A 21 15.17 34.09 20.98
C ASN A 21 14.04 34.11 22.03
N ILE A 22 12.88 33.48 21.76
CA ILE A 22 11.79 33.36 22.74
C ILE A 22 12.17 32.45 23.91
N MET A 23 12.94 31.39 23.64
CA MET A 23 13.45 30.47 24.67
C MET A 23 14.63 31.04 25.48
N SER A 24 15.17 32.20 25.09
CA SER A 24 16.30 32.86 25.74
C SER A 24 15.91 34.09 26.56
N ASN A 25 14.65 34.17 27.02
CA ASN A 25 14.20 35.19 27.98
C ASN A 25 14.86 34.97 29.35
N LYS A 26 16.13 35.36 29.43
CA LYS A 26 16.91 35.47 30.65
C LYS A 26 16.37 36.64 31.45
N ILE A 27 15.96 36.38 32.69
CA ILE A 27 15.45 37.39 33.60
C ILE A 27 16.60 37.81 34.51
N ILE A 28 16.94 39.10 34.53
CA ILE A 28 18.07 39.62 35.31
C ILE A 28 17.54 40.30 36.58
N CYS A 29 18.11 39.97 37.73
CA CYS A 29 17.85 40.65 38.99
C CYS A 29 18.40 42.08 38.95
N ALA A 30 17.55 43.08 39.18
CA ALA A 30 17.93 44.49 39.13
C ALA A 30 18.96 44.90 40.19
N ASP A 31 19.10 44.12 41.27
CA ASP A 31 19.94 44.50 42.42
C ASP A 31 21.32 43.82 42.42
N CYS A 32 21.55 42.73 41.69
CA CYS A 32 22.83 42.00 41.71
C CYS A 32 23.18 41.21 40.45
N ASP A 33 22.66 41.60 39.29
CA ASP A 33 22.97 41.02 37.97
C ASP A 33 22.78 39.50 37.84
N TYR A 34 22.05 38.89 38.77
CA TYR A 34 21.76 37.45 38.75
C TYR A 34 20.84 37.10 37.58
N ILE A 35 21.22 36.13 36.76
CA ILE A 35 20.47 35.71 35.58
C ILE A 35 19.68 34.42 35.87
N ALA A 36 18.36 34.53 35.90
CA ALA A 36 17.43 33.43 36.05
C ALA A 36 16.87 32.96 34.70
N LYS A 37 16.64 31.65 34.54
CA LYS A 37 15.98 31.08 33.35
C LYS A 37 14.45 31.08 33.48
N THR A 38 13.94 31.17 34.70
CA THR A 38 12.50 31.17 35.02
C THR A 38 12.18 32.16 36.15
N ASN A 39 10.94 32.63 36.23
CA ASN A 39 10.49 33.50 37.33
C ASN A 39 10.64 32.84 38.71
N TYR A 40 10.47 31.52 38.79
CA TYR A 40 10.63 30.77 40.04
C TYR A 40 12.09 30.78 40.56
N GLU A 41 13.07 30.66 39.66
CA GLU A 41 14.49 30.79 40.03
C GLU A 41 14.83 32.21 40.50
N LEU A 42 14.22 33.24 39.91
CA LEU A 42 14.36 34.63 40.36
C LEU A 42 13.74 34.83 41.76
N GLU A 43 12.52 34.35 42.00
CA GLU A 43 11.87 34.44 43.32
C GLU A 43 12.72 33.77 44.41
N ARG A 44 13.21 32.55 44.14
CA ARG A 44 14.10 31.83 45.07
C ARG A 44 15.42 32.57 45.29
N HIS A 45 15.93 33.26 44.28
CA HIS A 45 17.12 34.10 44.40
C HIS A 45 16.85 35.33 45.29
N LEU A 46 15.73 36.02 45.12
CA LEU A 46 15.33 37.18 45.94
C LEU A 46 15.15 36.80 47.42
N GLU A 47 14.71 35.58 47.70
CA GLU A 47 14.60 35.03 49.06
C GLU A 47 15.91 34.45 49.62
N SER A 48 16.94 34.31 48.78
CA SER A 48 18.20 33.71 49.20
C SER A 48 18.91 34.57 50.26
N LYS A 49 19.49 33.92 51.26
CA LYS A 49 20.21 34.58 52.35
C LYS A 49 21.29 35.55 51.83
N SER A 50 22.00 35.17 50.78
CA SER A 50 23.03 36.01 50.15
C SER A 50 22.46 37.29 49.53
N HIS A 51 21.32 37.22 48.83
CA HIS A 51 20.67 38.38 48.25
C HIS A 51 20.14 39.34 49.33
N VAL A 52 19.49 38.79 50.36
CA VAL A 52 18.98 39.56 51.51
C VAL A 52 20.11 40.25 52.28
N GLU A 53 21.22 39.55 52.56
CA GLU A 53 22.39 40.14 53.23
C GLU A 53 23.02 41.27 52.42
N MET A 54 23.14 41.09 51.09
CA MET A 54 23.63 42.14 50.20
C MET A 54 22.70 43.37 50.19
N MET A 55 21.37 43.18 50.14
CA MET A 55 20.40 44.29 50.19
C MET A 55 20.44 45.03 51.53
N LEU A 56 20.55 44.30 52.65
CA LEU A 56 20.71 44.90 53.98
C LEU A 56 22.00 45.71 54.09
N SER A 57 23.10 45.26 53.47
CA SER A 57 24.37 45.98 53.42
C SER A 57 24.23 47.31 52.64
N LYS A 58 23.57 47.30 51.47
CA LYS A 58 23.29 48.52 50.69
C LYS A 58 22.45 49.52 51.48
N ILE A 59 21.41 49.06 52.18
CA ILE A 59 20.56 49.91 53.03
C ILE A 59 21.38 50.51 54.19
N LYS A 60 22.24 49.71 54.83
CA LYS A 60 23.09 50.18 55.93
C LYS A 60 24.05 51.29 55.47
N MET A 61 24.67 51.15 54.30
CA MET A 61 25.51 52.19 53.70
C MET A 61 24.73 53.48 53.42
N GLN A 62 23.48 53.39 52.97
CA GLN A 62 22.61 54.56 52.76
C GLN A 62 22.28 55.27 54.09
N PHE A 63 21.99 54.53 55.16
CA PHE A 63 21.75 55.11 56.48
C PHE A 63 22.99 55.78 57.08
N GLU A 64 24.18 55.20 56.89
CA GLU A 64 25.44 55.79 57.38
C GLU A 64 25.79 57.09 56.63
N THR A 65 25.48 57.16 55.33
CA THR A 65 25.64 58.39 54.53
C THR A 65 24.61 59.47 54.85
N GLU A 66 23.42 59.13 55.36
CA GLU A 66 22.46 60.11 55.86
C GLU A 66 22.79 60.59 57.28
N LYS A 67 23.30 59.70 58.15
CA LYS A 67 23.69 60.04 59.52
C LYS A 67 24.86 61.04 59.55
N SER A 68 25.84 60.89 58.65
CA SER A 68 26.95 61.85 58.53
C SER A 68 26.50 63.25 58.09
N LYS A 69 25.38 63.37 57.35
CA LYS A 69 24.78 64.66 56.98
C LYS A 69 24.07 65.35 58.16
N ILE A 70 23.60 64.59 59.15
CA ILE A 70 22.91 65.12 60.33
C ILE A 70 23.91 65.61 61.39
N ASP A 71 25.00 64.86 61.64
CA ASP A 71 26.05 65.27 62.60
C ASP A 71 26.82 66.52 62.15
N TYR A 72 26.93 66.79 60.84
CA TYR A 72 27.51 68.02 60.32
C TYR A 72 26.64 69.27 60.57
N LYS A 73 25.36 69.10 60.93
CA LYS A 73 24.40 70.20 61.14
C LYS A 73 24.20 70.58 62.62
N TYR A 74 24.72 69.80 63.57
CA TYR A 74 24.48 70.00 65.00
C TYR A 74 25.69 70.58 65.79
N HIS A 75 26.84 70.80 65.14
CA HIS A 75 28.04 71.32 65.82
C HIS A 75 28.32 72.82 65.60
N LYS A 76 27.34 73.61 65.14
CA LYS A 76 27.47 75.05 64.84
C LYS A 76 26.42 75.93 65.51
N SER A 77 26.26 75.79 66.84
CA SER A 77 25.59 76.81 67.67
C SER A 77 25.74 76.44 69.15
N ILE A 78 26.69 77.07 69.84
CA ILE A 78 26.58 77.65 71.18
C ILE A 78 27.91 78.41 71.38
N GLU A 79 27.90 79.65 70.89
CA GLU A 79 28.88 80.70 71.18
C GLU A 79 28.19 81.71 72.10
N GLY A 80 28.89 82.10 73.18
CA GLY A 80 28.75 83.40 73.85
C GLY A 80 27.61 83.59 74.86
N PHE A 81 27.95 83.79 76.14
CA PHE A 81 27.70 85.04 76.86
C PHE A 81 28.45 85.06 78.22
N THR A 82 28.67 86.26 78.73
CA THR A 82 29.89 86.76 79.38
C THR A 82 29.85 86.93 80.91
N LYS A 83 31.07 86.98 81.47
CA LYS A 83 31.58 87.41 82.81
C LYS A 83 30.95 88.67 83.45
N ASN A 84 30.88 88.74 84.81
CA ASN A 84 31.75 89.54 85.73
C ASN A 84 31.13 89.90 87.12
N TYR A 85 31.94 89.73 88.21
CA TYR A 85 32.11 90.43 89.53
C TYR A 85 30.88 90.86 90.39
N SER A 86 30.88 90.95 91.74
CA SER A 86 31.92 91.00 92.79
C SER A 86 31.35 90.62 94.18
N SER A 87 32.29 90.34 95.09
CA SER A 87 32.25 90.09 96.55
C SER A 87 31.17 90.74 97.44
N THR A 88 30.68 89.97 98.43
CA THR A 88 30.68 90.27 99.88
C THR A 88 30.11 89.07 100.66
N GLU A 89 30.78 88.62 101.73
CA GLU A 89 30.67 87.26 102.27
C GLU A 89 29.44 86.95 103.16
N ASP A 90 28.61 87.93 103.49
CA ASP A 90 27.35 87.70 104.23
C ASP A 90 26.15 87.38 103.32
N PHE A 91 26.33 87.47 101.99
CA PHE A 91 25.32 87.04 101.01
C PHE A 91 25.35 85.52 100.75
N LYS A 92 26.48 84.85 101.04
CA LYS A 92 26.71 83.42 100.76
C LYS A 92 25.79 82.49 101.56
N TYR A 93 25.29 82.90 102.73
CA TYR A 93 24.38 82.07 103.54
C TYR A 93 22.90 82.18 103.10
N LYS A 94 22.43 83.40 102.77
CA LYS A 94 21.11 83.60 102.15
C LYS A 94 21.05 82.98 100.75
N GLN A 95 22.10 83.10 99.93
CA GLN A 95 22.18 82.48 98.62
C GLN A 95 22.19 80.94 98.71
N LYS A 96 22.85 80.33 99.70
CA LYS A 96 22.80 78.87 99.94
C LYS A 96 21.41 78.37 100.33
N MET A 97 20.69 79.13 101.14
CA MET A 97 19.32 78.77 101.57
C MET A 97 18.30 79.00 100.46
N GLU A 98 18.47 80.04 99.64
CA GLU A 98 17.70 80.30 98.42
C GLU A 98 17.99 79.25 97.34
N GLU A 99 19.26 78.87 97.14
CA GLU A 99 19.67 77.78 96.25
C GLU A 99 19.13 76.43 96.70
N LYS A 100 19.05 76.17 98.02
CA LYS A 100 18.45 74.94 98.54
C LYS A 100 16.93 74.93 98.31
N ARG A 101 16.23 76.05 98.56
CA ARG A 101 14.81 76.21 98.21
C ARG A 101 14.56 76.12 96.71
N GLN A 102 15.43 76.69 95.88
CA GLN A 102 15.35 76.59 94.42
C GLN A 102 15.64 75.16 93.95
N LYS A 103 16.59 74.44 94.57
CA LYS A 103 16.84 73.02 94.30
C LYS A 103 15.68 72.13 94.70
N GLU A 104 15.07 72.34 95.85
CA GLU A 104 13.88 71.60 96.30
C GLU A 104 12.67 71.89 95.41
N LYS A 105 12.43 73.16 95.05
CA LYS A 105 11.39 73.55 94.10
C LYS A 105 11.64 72.96 92.71
N TYR A 106 12.89 72.98 92.25
CA TYR A 106 13.30 72.35 91.00
C TYR A 106 13.13 70.83 91.02
N GLU A 107 13.44 70.15 92.14
CA GLU A 107 13.20 68.71 92.28
C GLU A 107 11.72 68.37 92.30
N GLN A 108 10.88 69.18 92.96
CA GLN A 108 9.43 69.03 92.94
C GLN A 108 8.86 69.26 91.54
N GLU A 109 9.27 70.33 90.85
CA GLU A 109 8.88 70.59 89.46
C GLU A 109 9.36 69.47 88.52
N LYS A 110 10.56 68.92 88.74
CA LYS A 110 11.10 67.80 87.97
C LYS A 110 10.32 66.51 88.21
N LYS A 111 9.91 66.23 89.45
CA LYS A 111 9.04 65.09 89.78
C LYS A 111 7.66 65.25 89.14
N LEU A 112 7.07 66.45 89.22
CA LEU A 112 5.79 66.77 88.61
C LEU A 112 5.83 66.66 87.07
N LYS A 113 6.87 67.21 86.43
CA LYS A 113 7.11 67.09 84.98
C LYS A 113 7.25 65.62 84.57
N LYS A 114 8.05 64.83 85.30
CA LYS A 114 8.18 63.38 85.03
C LYS A 114 6.85 62.63 85.17
N GLU A 115 6.01 63.01 86.13
CA GLU A 115 4.69 62.39 86.29
C GLU A 115 3.72 62.79 85.18
N GLN A 116 3.71 64.05 84.77
CA GLN A 116 2.95 64.55 83.63
C GLN A 116 3.41 63.89 82.32
N GLU A 117 4.71 63.77 82.08
CA GLU A 117 5.28 63.03 80.94
C GLU A 117 4.84 61.56 80.95
N LYS A 118 4.85 60.91 82.12
CA LYS A 118 4.42 59.51 82.25
C LYS A 118 2.92 59.35 81.97
N LYS A 119 2.09 60.30 82.42
CA LYS A 119 0.64 60.32 82.11
C LYS A 119 0.40 60.56 80.62
N LEU A 120 1.05 61.56 80.04
CA LEU A 120 0.97 61.88 78.61
C LEU A 120 1.43 60.71 77.74
N LYS A 121 2.54 60.06 78.10
CA LYS A 121 3.06 58.88 77.39
C LYS A 121 2.06 57.72 77.42
N LYS A 122 1.43 57.45 78.57
CA LYS A 122 0.39 56.42 78.70
C LYS A 122 -0.85 56.74 77.86
N GLU A 123 -1.28 57.99 77.79
CA GLU A 123 -2.40 58.40 76.94
C GLU A 123 -2.06 58.29 75.46
N LEU A 124 -0.85 58.70 75.06
CA LEU A 124 -0.36 58.58 73.70
C LEU A 124 -0.29 57.11 73.26
N GLU A 125 0.24 56.23 74.12
CA GLU A 125 0.28 54.78 73.88
C GLU A 125 -1.14 54.19 73.72
N LYS A 126 -2.11 54.64 74.51
CA LYS A 126 -3.51 54.22 74.36
C LYS A 126 -4.10 54.67 73.03
N LYS A 127 -3.89 55.94 72.64
CA LYS A 127 -4.34 56.47 71.34
C LYS A 127 -3.73 55.69 70.17
N ILE A 128 -2.41 55.48 70.18
CA ILE A 128 -1.70 54.69 69.17
C ILE A 128 -2.25 53.26 69.09
N LYS A 129 -2.48 52.60 70.23
CA LYS A 129 -3.06 51.24 70.26
C LYS A 129 -4.47 51.19 69.67
N MET A 130 -5.31 52.19 69.96
CA MET A 130 -6.66 52.27 69.39
C MET A 130 -6.61 52.49 67.88
N GLU A 131 -5.76 53.40 67.41
CA GLU A 131 -5.60 53.70 65.99
C GLU A 131 -5.05 52.49 65.21
N LEU A 132 -4.05 51.78 65.75
CA LEU A 132 -3.54 50.54 65.18
C LEU A 132 -4.63 49.46 65.10
N LYS A 133 -5.45 49.33 66.15
CA LYS A 133 -6.57 48.36 66.16
C LYS A 133 -7.61 48.72 65.11
N GLN A 134 -7.87 50.00 64.87
CA GLN A 134 -8.77 50.47 63.82
C GLN A 134 -8.19 50.21 62.41
N LYS A 135 -6.93 50.58 62.16
CA LYS A 135 -6.22 50.30 60.90
C LYS A 135 -6.17 48.79 60.59
N LEU A 136 -6.00 47.94 61.60
CA LEU A 136 -6.07 46.47 61.43
C LEU A 136 -7.46 45.98 61.03
N LYS A 137 -8.53 46.58 61.56
CA LYS A 137 -9.91 46.25 61.16
C LYS A 137 -10.16 46.66 59.70
N GLU A 138 -9.76 47.88 59.33
CA GLU A 138 -9.87 48.39 57.96
C GLU A 138 -9.11 47.51 56.97
N LYS A 139 -7.86 47.13 57.30
CA LYS A 139 -7.06 46.21 56.49
C LYS A 139 -7.75 44.86 56.30
N LYS A 140 -8.35 44.29 57.34
CA LYS A 140 -9.11 43.02 57.25
C LYS A 140 -10.35 43.15 56.36
N ILE A 141 -11.03 44.30 56.40
CA ILE A 141 -12.19 44.58 55.54
C ILE A 141 -11.75 44.69 54.08
N ALA A 142 -10.70 45.47 53.81
CA ALA A 142 -10.12 45.62 52.47
C ALA A 142 -9.66 44.28 51.89
N GLN A 143 -8.98 43.45 52.68
CA GLN A 143 -8.53 42.12 52.26
C GLN A 143 -9.70 41.19 51.91
N LYS A 144 -10.79 41.21 52.70
CA LYS A 144 -12.02 40.46 52.37
C LYS A 144 -12.69 40.97 51.10
N ALA A 145 -12.66 42.28 50.84
CA ALA A 145 -13.21 42.86 49.61
C ALA A 145 -12.39 42.45 48.38
N LEU A 146 -11.06 42.50 48.45
CA LEU A 146 -10.16 42.03 47.39
C LEU A 146 -10.39 40.55 47.06
N LEU A 147 -10.47 39.69 48.08
CA LEU A 147 -10.74 38.26 47.90
C LEU A 147 -12.09 38.01 47.19
N LYS A 148 -13.11 38.83 47.48
CA LYS A 148 -14.41 38.75 46.78
C LYS A 148 -14.31 39.17 45.32
N ILE A 149 -13.49 40.17 45.00
CA ILE A 149 -13.25 40.61 43.63
C ILE A 149 -12.48 39.55 42.84
N GLU A 150 -11.44 38.96 43.43
CA GLU A 150 -10.66 37.87 42.83
C GLU A 150 -11.55 36.66 42.50
N LYS A 151 -12.38 36.23 43.46
CA LYS A 151 -13.33 35.13 43.23
C LYS A 151 -14.36 35.44 42.13
N LYS A 152 -14.74 36.71 41.94
CA LYS A 152 -15.61 37.11 40.82
C LYS A 152 -14.87 37.04 39.48
N LYS A 153 -13.65 37.59 39.42
CA LYS A 153 -12.80 37.53 38.21
C LYS A 153 -12.48 36.10 37.80
N GLU A 154 -12.18 35.23 38.76
CA GLU A 154 -11.92 33.81 38.51
C GLU A 154 -13.14 33.11 37.88
N LYS A 155 -14.34 33.38 38.37
CA LYS A 155 -15.59 32.86 37.79
C LYS A 155 -15.82 33.36 36.36
N GLU A 156 -15.49 34.61 36.05
CA GLU A 156 -15.59 35.16 34.70
C GLU A 156 -14.56 34.51 33.75
N ILE A 157 -13.32 34.34 34.20
CA ILE A 157 -12.27 33.64 33.44
C ILE A 157 -12.72 32.20 33.13
N ILE A 158 -13.29 31.49 34.09
CA ILE A 158 -13.83 30.13 33.88
C ILE A 158 -14.95 30.14 32.84
N LYS A 159 -15.87 31.11 32.89
CA LYS A 159 -16.94 31.24 31.89
C LYS A 159 -16.39 31.51 30.48
N LEU A 160 -15.43 32.43 30.36
CA LEU A 160 -14.78 32.75 29.09
C LEU A 160 -14.04 31.55 28.50
N ARG A 161 -13.29 30.80 29.32
CA ARG A 161 -12.62 29.56 28.90
C ARG A 161 -13.62 28.54 28.35
N LYS A 162 -14.73 28.31 29.05
CA LYS A 162 -15.78 27.38 28.58
C LYS A 162 -16.41 27.82 27.26
N THR A 163 -16.63 29.11 27.05
CA THR A 163 -17.17 29.63 25.78
C THR A 163 -16.17 29.46 24.63
N LEU A 164 -14.90 29.77 24.88
CA LEU A 164 -13.84 29.66 23.89
C LEU A 164 -13.57 28.20 23.50
N GLU A 165 -13.64 27.29 24.47
CA GLU A 165 -13.51 25.85 24.22
C GLU A 165 -14.69 25.30 23.40
N LYS A 166 -15.92 25.75 23.67
CA LYS A 166 -17.08 25.42 22.83
C LYS A 166 -16.94 25.94 21.40
N GLN A 167 -16.38 27.14 21.21
CA GLN A 167 -16.13 27.68 19.87
C GLN A 167 -15.07 26.87 19.12
N LYS A 168 -13.94 26.58 19.76
CA LYS A 168 -12.88 25.72 19.19
C LYS A 168 -13.40 24.34 18.80
N ASN A 169 -14.21 23.71 19.65
CA ASN A 169 -14.76 22.38 19.37
C ASN A 169 -15.73 22.41 18.18
N LYS A 170 -16.53 23.48 18.01
CA LYS A 170 -17.38 23.65 16.82
C LYS A 170 -16.55 23.76 15.54
N GLU A 171 -15.52 24.60 15.56
CA GLU A 171 -14.63 24.81 14.41
C GLU A 171 -13.89 23.51 14.02
N ILE A 172 -13.34 22.79 15.00
CA ILE A 172 -12.69 21.49 14.78
C ILE A 172 -13.68 20.49 14.16
N THR A 173 -14.91 20.44 14.65
CA THR A 173 -15.93 19.52 14.13
C THR A 173 -16.28 19.83 12.67
N GLU A 174 -16.30 21.11 12.31
CA GLU A 174 -16.60 21.56 10.95
C GLU A 174 -15.45 21.25 9.98
N ILE A 175 -14.20 21.44 10.42
CA ILE A 175 -13.00 21.04 9.67
C ILE A 175 -12.98 19.53 9.43
N ILE A 176 -13.28 18.72 10.46
CA ILE A 176 -13.35 17.25 10.31
C ILE A 176 -14.39 16.85 9.28
N LYS A 177 -15.60 17.43 9.33
CA LYS A 177 -16.67 17.16 8.36
C LYS A 177 -16.26 17.52 6.92
N GLN A 178 -15.57 18.65 6.74
CA GLN A 178 -15.07 19.05 5.42
C GLN A 178 -14.02 18.05 4.90
N LYS A 179 -13.07 17.66 5.74
CA LYS A 179 -12.02 16.70 5.37
C LYS A 179 -12.57 15.30 5.09
N ASP A 180 -13.53 14.82 5.87
CA ASP A 180 -14.22 13.55 5.62
C ASP A 180 -14.94 13.56 4.26
N ASN A 181 -15.56 14.67 3.89
CA ASN A 181 -16.21 14.81 2.59
C ASN A 181 -15.19 14.81 1.43
N GLU A 182 -14.04 15.47 1.58
CA GLU A 182 -12.94 15.42 0.61
C GLU A 182 -12.40 13.99 0.45
N ILE A 183 -12.13 13.29 1.56
CA ILE A 183 -11.66 11.91 1.56
C ILE A 183 -12.67 10.99 0.86
N ARG A 184 -13.96 11.14 1.13
CA ARG A 184 -15.01 10.34 0.45
C ARG A 184 -15.04 10.59 -1.06
N LYS A 185 -14.88 11.84 -1.51
CA LYS A 185 -14.81 12.16 -2.94
C LYS A 185 -13.61 11.48 -3.60
N ILE A 186 -12.43 11.58 -3.00
CA ILE A 186 -11.20 10.95 -3.49
C ILE A 186 -11.32 9.42 -3.51
N ALA A 187 -11.92 8.83 -2.48
CA ALA A 187 -12.12 7.38 -2.42
C ALA A 187 -13.08 6.87 -3.50
N ASN A 188 -14.13 7.64 -3.82
CA ASN A 188 -15.06 7.27 -4.88
C ASN A 188 -14.41 7.39 -6.27
N THR A 189 -13.68 8.48 -6.54
CA THR A 189 -12.97 8.64 -7.82
C THR A 189 -11.95 7.53 -8.04
N PHE A 190 -11.21 7.15 -7.01
CA PHE A 190 -10.23 6.05 -7.10
C PHE A 190 -10.89 4.70 -7.35
N LYS A 191 -12.05 4.43 -6.73
CA LYS A 191 -12.83 3.20 -7.00
C LYS A 191 -13.29 3.15 -8.46
N ASP A 192 -13.78 4.26 -9.00
CA ASP A 192 -14.24 4.33 -10.38
C ASP A 192 -13.08 4.11 -11.37
N GLU A 193 -11.91 4.69 -11.11
CA GLU A 193 -10.69 4.46 -11.90
C GLU A 193 -10.23 2.99 -11.86
N GLN A 194 -10.26 2.35 -10.68
CA GLN A 194 -9.94 0.92 -10.55
C GLN A 194 -10.92 0.04 -11.32
N ILE A 195 -12.23 0.33 -11.22
CA ILE A 195 -13.27 -0.41 -11.95
C ILE A 195 -13.07 -0.25 -13.46
N ASN A 196 -12.81 0.96 -13.94
CA ASN A 196 -12.59 1.21 -15.37
C ASN A 196 -11.30 0.53 -15.88
N THR A 197 -10.23 0.54 -15.07
CA THR A 197 -9.00 -0.17 -15.39
C THR A 197 -9.25 -1.67 -15.48
N LEU A 198 -9.93 -2.26 -14.48
CA LEU A 198 -10.29 -3.67 -14.46
C LEU A 198 -11.20 -4.06 -15.63
N LYS A 199 -12.20 -3.24 -15.98
CA LYS A 199 -13.04 -3.46 -17.17
C LYS A 199 -12.19 -3.49 -18.44
N SER A 200 -11.33 -2.50 -18.64
CA SER A 200 -10.48 -2.46 -19.84
C SER A 200 -9.49 -3.64 -19.90
N VAL A 201 -8.96 -4.07 -18.75
CA VAL A 201 -8.07 -5.24 -18.67
C VAL A 201 -8.88 -6.50 -18.95
N CYS A 202 -10.04 -6.70 -18.35
CA CYS A 202 -10.90 -7.87 -18.59
C CYS A 202 -11.39 -7.95 -20.05
N GLU A 203 -11.73 -6.82 -20.67
CA GLU A 203 -12.12 -6.76 -22.08
C GLU A 203 -10.94 -7.07 -23.00
N LYS A 204 -9.73 -6.58 -22.68
CA LYS A 204 -8.50 -6.89 -23.43
C LYS A 204 -7.94 -8.29 -23.16
N THR A 205 -8.32 -8.93 -22.06
CA THR A 205 -7.79 -10.24 -21.61
C THR A 205 -8.81 -11.37 -21.69
N MET A 206 -9.98 -11.14 -22.28
CA MET A 206 -10.95 -12.21 -22.52
C MET A 206 -10.33 -13.23 -23.46
N SER A 207 -9.87 -14.35 -22.88
CA SER A 207 -9.22 -15.41 -23.65
C SER A 207 -10.18 -15.91 -24.72
N THR A 208 -9.64 -16.31 -25.86
CA THR A 208 -10.38 -16.96 -26.95
C THR A 208 -11.36 -18.02 -26.44
N ALA A 209 -10.91 -18.85 -25.47
CA ALA A 209 -11.74 -19.85 -24.82
C ALA A 209 -12.97 -19.24 -24.13
N LYS A 210 -12.76 -18.22 -23.30
CA LYS A 210 -13.85 -17.54 -22.58
C LYS A 210 -14.84 -16.89 -23.54
N TYR A 211 -14.36 -16.30 -24.65
CA TYR A 211 -15.22 -15.76 -25.69
C TYR A 211 -16.14 -16.82 -26.29
N ILE A 212 -15.57 -17.93 -26.76
CA ILE A 212 -16.35 -19.04 -27.33
C ILE A 212 -17.39 -19.56 -26.32
N MET A 213 -16.99 -19.74 -25.06
CA MET A 213 -17.86 -20.23 -24.00
C MET A 213 -19.07 -19.32 -23.76
N VAL A 214 -18.89 -18.00 -23.83
CA VAL A 214 -19.95 -17.01 -23.57
C VAL A 214 -20.84 -16.80 -24.80
N HIS A 215 -20.26 -16.74 -25.99
CA HIS A 215 -20.99 -16.30 -27.19
C HIS A 215 -21.54 -17.43 -28.05
N PHE A 216 -20.94 -18.63 -28.02
CA PHE A 216 -21.35 -19.77 -28.87
C PHE A 216 -22.09 -20.84 -28.05
N THR A 217 -23.10 -20.43 -27.29
CA THR A 217 -23.88 -21.32 -26.42
C THR A 217 -24.77 -22.31 -27.19
N LYS A 218 -25.12 -21.99 -28.45
CA LYS A 218 -25.95 -22.81 -29.34
C LYS A 218 -25.16 -23.72 -30.28
N ALA A 219 -23.83 -23.78 -30.14
CA ALA A 219 -22.99 -24.61 -31.00
C ALA A 219 -23.39 -26.09 -30.89
N PRO A 220 -23.36 -26.85 -32.00
CA PRO A 220 -23.68 -28.27 -31.99
C PRO A 220 -22.62 -29.09 -31.24
N ILE A 221 -23.07 -30.16 -30.58
CA ILE A 221 -22.19 -31.08 -29.85
C ILE A 221 -21.31 -31.89 -30.83
N LEU A 222 -20.05 -32.12 -30.46
CA LEU A 222 -19.13 -33.03 -31.12
C LEU A 222 -19.49 -34.48 -30.80
N THR A 223 -20.33 -35.07 -31.65
CA THR A 223 -20.66 -36.50 -31.59
C THR A 223 -19.62 -37.33 -32.34
N LYS A 224 -19.34 -38.54 -31.85
CA LYS A 224 -18.53 -39.53 -32.56
C LYS A 224 -19.02 -39.76 -33.99
N LEU A 225 -18.11 -39.75 -34.97
CA LEU A 225 -18.45 -39.99 -36.37
C LEU A 225 -19.01 -41.41 -36.58
N LYS A 226 -20.12 -41.50 -37.31
CA LYS A 226 -20.78 -42.76 -37.67
C LYS A 226 -20.11 -43.39 -38.90
N LYS A 227 -20.00 -44.72 -38.94
CA LYS A 227 -19.42 -45.51 -40.04
C LYS A 227 -19.93 -45.10 -41.42
N ASN A 228 -21.24 -45.03 -41.62
CA ASN A 228 -21.84 -44.67 -42.92
C ASN A 228 -21.44 -43.26 -43.38
N LYS A 229 -21.36 -42.32 -42.44
CA LYS A 229 -20.95 -40.95 -42.73
C LYS A 229 -19.48 -40.90 -43.14
N ILE A 230 -18.62 -41.65 -42.45
CA ILE A 230 -17.19 -41.76 -42.79
C ILE A 230 -17.02 -42.33 -44.20
N ARG A 231 -17.69 -43.45 -44.53
CA ARG A 231 -17.64 -44.02 -45.89
C ARG A 231 -18.10 -43.02 -46.95
N HIS A 232 -19.15 -42.24 -46.66
CA HIS A 232 -19.59 -41.17 -47.55
C HIS A 232 -18.50 -40.10 -47.73
N MET A 233 -17.92 -39.59 -46.63
CA MET A 233 -16.83 -38.59 -46.69
C MET A 233 -15.64 -39.09 -47.53
N LEU A 234 -15.27 -40.37 -47.42
CA LEU A 234 -14.13 -40.96 -48.13
C LEU A 234 -14.36 -41.13 -49.64
N LYS A 235 -15.58 -40.90 -50.15
CA LYS A 235 -15.88 -40.83 -51.59
C LYS A 235 -15.51 -39.50 -52.22
N PHE A 236 -15.02 -38.53 -51.45
CA PHE A 236 -14.69 -37.21 -51.94
C PHE A 236 -13.20 -36.92 -51.76
N CYS A 237 -12.70 -35.97 -52.55
CA CYS A 237 -11.40 -35.34 -52.35
C CYS A 237 -11.51 -33.82 -52.49
N VAL A 238 -10.46 -33.11 -52.09
CA VAL A 238 -10.38 -31.66 -52.27
C VAL A 238 -9.48 -31.35 -53.47
N ASP A 239 -10.03 -30.66 -54.46
CA ASP A 239 -9.32 -30.29 -55.68
C ASP A 239 -8.31 -29.15 -55.45
N LYS A 240 -7.60 -28.76 -56.53
CA LYS A 240 -6.65 -27.63 -56.49
C LYS A 240 -7.31 -26.30 -56.13
N ASN A 241 -8.62 -26.16 -56.35
CA ASN A 241 -9.41 -24.97 -56.03
C ASN A 241 -10.03 -25.03 -54.62
N LYS A 242 -9.60 -25.97 -53.78
CA LYS A 242 -10.12 -26.19 -52.42
C LYS A 242 -11.61 -26.58 -52.38
N LYS A 243 -12.16 -27.10 -53.49
CA LYS A 243 -13.55 -27.58 -53.57
C LYS A 243 -13.62 -29.09 -53.37
N LEU A 244 -14.69 -29.52 -52.71
CA LEU A 244 -14.99 -30.94 -52.52
C LEU A 244 -15.52 -31.53 -53.83
N VAL A 245 -14.88 -32.58 -54.35
CA VAL A 245 -15.23 -33.25 -55.61
C VAL A 245 -15.35 -34.75 -55.35
N GLU A 246 -16.35 -35.40 -55.96
CA GLU A 246 -16.53 -36.85 -55.85
C GLU A 246 -15.42 -37.60 -56.61
N LEU A 247 -14.93 -38.68 -56.01
CA LEU A 247 -13.91 -39.54 -56.60
C LEU A 247 -14.48 -40.30 -57.79
N LYS A 248 -13.69 -40.36 -58.87
CA LYS A 248 -14.00 -41.20 -60.04
C LYS A 248 -13.55 -42.65 -59.87
N THR A 249 -12.71 -42.91 -58.87
CA THR A 249 -12.11 -44.21 -58.60
C THR A 249 -12.59 -44.74 -57.26
N ASP A 250 -12.37 -46.04 -57.03
CA ASP A 250 -12.61 -46.63 -55.72
C ASP A 250 -11.87 -45.86 -54.61
N PRO A 251 -12.52 -45.53 -53.48
CA PRO A 251 -11.90 -44.83 -52.36
C PRO A 251 -10.62 -45.49 -51.84
N VAL A 252 -10.53 -46.82 -51.82
CA VAL A 252 -9.34 -47.55 -51.37
C VAL A 252 -8.17 -47.23 -52.29
N LYS A 253 -8.36 -47.24 -53.62
CA LYS A 253 -7.31 -46.86 -54.57
C LYS A 253 -6.85 -45.42 -54.37
N ALA A 254 -7.79 -44.49 -54.16
CA ALA A 254 -7.46 -43.09 -53.90
C ALA A 254 -6.67 -42.90 -52.60
N ILE A 255 -7.02 -43.65 -51.54
CA ILE A 255 -6.30 -43.63 -50.26
C ILE A 255 -4.91 -44.27 -50.40
N THR A 256 -4.78 -45.38 -51.13
CA THR A 256 -3.49 -46.03 -51.45
C THR A 256 -2.58 -45.06 -52.20
N TYR A 257 -3.11 -44.36 -53.21
CA TYR A 257 -2.37 -43.33 -53.93
C TYR A 257 -1.92 -42.20 -52.98
N ALA A 258 -2.81 -41.67 -52.14
CA ALA A 258 -2.46 -40.64 -51.18
C ALA A 258 -1.41 -41.10 -50.15
N TYR A 259 -1.43 -42.38 -49.76
CA TYR A 259 -0.41 -42.98 -48.91
C TYR A 259 0.96 -43.01 -49.58
N ASN A 260 1.02 -43.54 -50.82
CA ASN A 260 2.25 -43.65 -51.60
C ASN A 260 2.88 -42.27 -51.86
N GLU A 261 2.06 -41.26 -52.15
CA GLU A 261 2.47 -39.87 -52.33
C GLU A 261 2.75 -39.11 -51.02
N ARG A 262 2.73 -39.79 -49.86
CA ARG A 262 2.90 -39.20 -48.52
C ARG A 262 1.94 -38.04 -48.22
N SER A 263 0.80 -38.00 -48.91
CA SER A 263 -0.21 -36.96 -48.81
C SER A 263 -1.45 -37.40 -48.04
N LEU A 264 -1.46 -38.62 -47.49
CA LEU A 264 -2.61 -39.18 -46.76
C LEU A 264 -3.06 -38.33 -45.57
N VAL A 265 -2.13 -37.75 -44.79
CA VAL A 265 -2.45 -36.83 -43.69
C VAL A 265 -3.24 -35.62 -44.21
N LYS A 266 -2.78 -35.03 -45.32
CA LYS A 266 -3.43 -33.91 -46.01
C LYS A 266 -4.80 -34.32 -46.56
N TYR A 267 -4.89 -35.49 -47.18
CA TYR A 267 -6.14 -36.04 -47.70
C TYR A 267 -7.21 -36.16 -46.61
N ILE A 268 -6.91 -36.85 -45.51
CA ILE A 268 -7.84 -37.02 -44.38
C ILE A 268 -8.13 -35.67 -43.71
N GLY A 269 -7.09 -34.87 -43.49
CA GLY A 269 -7.22 -33.56 -42.86
C GLY A 269 -8.15 -32.62 -43.62
N ASN A 270 -8.05 -32.59 -44.95
CA ASN A 270 -8.94 -31.81 -45.81
C ASN A 270 -10.39 -32.25 -45.68
N LEU A 271 -10.67 -33.56 -45.62
CA LEU A 271 -12.03 -34.06 -45.41
C LEU A 271 -12.61 -33.63 -44.06
N ILE A 272 -11.79 -33.64 -43.00
CA ILE A 272 -12.20 -33.14 -41.68
C ILE A 272 -12.46 -31.64 -41.72
N ILE A 273 -11.60 -30.86 -42.38
CA ILE A 273 -11.78 -29.41 -42.50
C ILE A 273 -13.07 -29.08 -43.27
N GLN A 274 -13.39 -29.79 -44.35
CA GLN A 274 -14.63 -29.56 -45.10
C GLN A 274 -15.88 -29.94 -44.30
N GLU A 275 -15.83 -31.03 -43.53
CA GLU A 275 -16.97 -31.50 -42.74
C GLU A 275 -17.24 -30.65 -41.48
N PHE A 276 -16.18 -30.19 -40.80
CA PHE A 276 -16.30 -29.51 -39.51
C PHE A 276 -15.98 -28.02 -39.57
N GLY A 277 -15.30 -27.55 -40.62
CA GLY A 277 -14.98 -26.15 -40.85
C GLY A 277 -16.16 -25.41 -41.45
N THR A 278 -17.08 -24.94 -40.60
CA THR A 278 -18.20 -24.09 -41.02
C THR A 278 -17.76 -22.63 -41.13
N MET A 279 -18.20 -21.95 -42.19
CA MET A 279 -17.93 -20.52 -42.42
C MET A 279 -18.29 -19.67 -41.20
N ASP A 280 -19.47 -19.93 -40.63
CA ASP A 280 -19.89 -19.35 -39.36
C ASP A 280 -19.17 -20.06 -38.19
N PRO A 281 -18.32 -19.36 -37.41
CA PRO A 281 -17.65 -19.93 -36.25
C PRO A 281 -18.62 -20.43 -35.17
N SER A 282 -19.81 -19.83 -35.05
CA SER A 282 -20.76 -20.19 -33.99
C SER A 282 -21.39 -21.58 -34.16
N ASN A 283 -21.33 -22.11 -35.38
CA ASN A 283 -21.81 -23.45 -35.72
C ASN A 283 -20.71 -24.53 -35.66
N ARG A 284 -19.46 -24.15 -35.37
CA ARG A 284 -18.37 -25.12 -35.24
C ARG A 284 -18.52 -25.92 -33.95
N LYS A 285 -18.19 -27.20 -34.01
CA LYS A 285 -18.25 -28.12 -32.87
C LYS A 285 -17.04 -28.00 -31.94
N PHE A 286 -15.96 -27.40 -32.43
CA PHE A 286 -14.74 -27.16 -31.69
C PHE A 286 -13.92 -26.01 -32.30
N HIS A 287 -13.05 -25.41 -31.49
CA HIS A 287 -12.14 -24.34 -31.88
C HIS A 287 -10.75 -24.60 -31.31
N SER A 288 -9.71 -24.27 -32.07
CA SER A 288 -8.35 -24.20 -31.56
C SER A 288 -8.15 -22.87 -30.84
N THR A 289 -7.75 -22.93 -29.57
CA THR A 289 -7.39 -21.75 -28.77
C THR A 289 -5.89 -21.51 -28.74
N ASP A 290 -5.11 -22.57 -28.95
CA ASP A 290 -3.65 -22.51 -29.07
C ASP A 290 -3.20 -23.59 -30.05
N ALA A 291 -2.83 -23.17 -31.26
CA ALA A 291 -2.42 -24.10 -32.31
C ALA A 291 -1.08 -24.78 -32.02
N SER A 292 -0.17 -24.09 -31.32
CA SER A 292 1.17 -24.62 -31.00
C SER A 292 1.11 -25.77 -29.99
N ARG A 293 0.18 -25.68 -29.04
CA ARG A 293 -0.04 -26.68 -27.99
C ARG A 293 -1.17 -27.67 -28.31
N LEU A 294 -1.74 -27.60 -29.52
CA LEU A 294 -2.88 -28.42 -29.93
C LEU A 294 -4.01 -28.39 -28.88
N THR A 295 -4.30 -27.20 -28.34
CA THR A 295 -5.33 -27.02 -27.33
C THR A 295 -6.60 -26.51 -27.99
N PHE A 296 -7.70 -27.19 -27.67
CA PHE A 296 -9.01 -26.90 -28.23
C PHE A 296 -10.04 -26.64 -27.13
N ILE A 297 -11.13 -26.00 -27.53
CA ILE A 297 -12.39 -25.96 -26.78
C ILE A 297 -13.41 -26.71 -27.63
N VAL A 298 -14.00 -27.76 -27.08
CA VAL A 298 -14.87 -28.71 -27.77
C VAL A 298 -16.24 -28.69 -27.11
N ARG A 299 -17.31 -28.68 -27.90
CA ARG A 299 -18.67 -28.77 -27.39
C ARG A 299 -19.00 -30.24 -27.14
N GLU A 300 -19.15 -30.64 -25.88
CA GLU A 300 -19.44 -32.02 -25.48
C GLU A 300 -20.78 -32.11 -24.75
N ASN A 301 -21.30 -33.33 -24.62
CA ASN A 301 -22.46 -33.65 -23.79
C ASN A 301 -21.98 -34.40 -22.54
N ASN A 302 -22.00 -33.73 -21.39
CA ASN A 302 -21.65 -34.32 -20.10
C ASN A 302 -22.94 -34.46 -19.28
N ASP A 303 -23.36 -35.70 -19.08
CA ASP A 303 -24.56 -36.07 -18.30
C ASP A 303 -25.85 -35.36 -18.76
N GLY A 304 -26.00 -35.16 -20.08
CA GLY A 304 -27.17 -34.52 -20.68
C GLY A 304 -27.08 -32.99 -20.74
N LEU A 305 -26.01 -32.39 -20.20
CA LEU A 305 -25.72 -30.97 -20.31
C LEU A 305 -24.68 -30.73 -21.40
N SER A 306 -25.03 -29.84 -22.34
CA SER A 306 -24.10 -29.41 -23.37
C SER A 306 -23.17 -28.34 -22.81
N GLU A 307 -21.88 -28.61 -22.76
CA GLU A 307 -20.86 -27.69 -22.25
C GLU A 307 -19.62 -27.61 -23.13
N TRP A 308 -18.87 -26.53 -22.97
CA TRP A 308 -17.60 -26.31 -23.65
C TRP A 308 -16.46 -26.82 -22.78
N VAL A 309 -15.81 -27.90 -23.21
CA VAL A 309 -14.74 -28.56 -22.47
C VAL A 309 -13.39 -28.23 -23.09
N LYS A 310 -12.37 -28.06 -22.25
CA LYS A 310 -10.99 -27.87 -22.71
C LYS A 310 -10.38 -29.21 -23.11
N ASP A 311 -10.01 -29.36 -24.37
CA ASP A 311 -9.41 -30.55 -24.95
C ASP A 311 -7.91 -30.32 -25.19
N VAL A 312 -7.10 -30.72 -24.23
CA VAL A 312 -5.64 -30.60 -24.27
C VAL A 312 -5.07 -31.71 -25.15
N GLU A 313 -4.24 -31.35 -26.13
CA GLU A 313 -3.68 -32.26 -27.15
C GLU A 313 -4.74 -32.89 -28.06
N GLY A 314 -5.96 -32.33 -28.12
CA GLY A 314 -7.02 -32.78 -29.02
C GLY A 314 -7.49 -34.22 -28.80
N LYS A 315 -7.47 -34.72 -27.55
CA LYS A 315 -7.83 -36.11 -27.21
C LYS A 315 -9.28 -36.43 -27.57
N ILE A 316 -10.21 -35.51 -27.31
CA ILE A 316 -11.63 -35.66 -27.64
C ILE A 316 -11.80 -35.67 -29.16
N ILE A 317 -11.15 -34.76 -29.88
CA ILE A 317 -11.17 -34.70 -31.35
C ILE A 317 -10.59 -35.99 -31.96
N ILE A 318 -9.46 -36.48 -31.44
CA ILE A 318 -8.86 -37.74 -31.88
C ILE A 318 -9.86 -38.89 -31.69
N GLN A 319 -10.46 -39.01 -30.50
CA GLN A 319 -11.34 -40.13 -30.17
C GLN A 319 -12.67 -40.11 -30.96
N ASN A 320 -13.24 -38.93 -31.19
CA ASN A 320 -14.57 -38.77 -31.79
C ASN A 320 -14.54 -38.54 -33.31
N VAL A 321 -13.42 -38.06 -33.87
CA VAL A 321 -13.31 -37.70 -35.30
C VAL A 321 -12.21 -38.51 -35.99
N ILE A 322 -10.96 -38.32 -35.58
CA ILE A 322 -9.80 -38.83 -36.36
C ILE A 322 -9.71 -40.36 -36.29
N LYS A 323 -9.82 -40.93 -35.10
CA LYS A 323 -9.71 -42.38 -34.86
C LYS A 323 -10.81 -43.18 -35.55
N PRO A 324 -12.10 -42.79 -35.49
CA PRO A 324 -13.15 -43.43 -36.29
C PRO A 324 -12.83 -43.46 -37.78
N ILE A 325 -12.30 -42.38 -38.35
CA ILE A 325 -11.95 -42.32 -39.78
C ILE A 325 -10.87 -43.36 -40.11
N ILE A 326 -9.78 -43.38 -39.34
CA ILE A 326 -8.66 -44.31 -39.60
C ILE A 326 -9.07 -45.77 -39.45
N LEU A 327 -9.87 -46.09 -38.44
CA LEU A 327 -10.37 -47.46 -38.24
C LEU A 327 -11.27 -47.90 -39.41
N GLU A 328 -12.09 -46.99 -39.93
CA GLU A 328 -12.92 -47.28 -41.09
C GLU A 328 -12.09 -47.47 -42.36
N ILE A 329 -11.04 -46.65 -42.56
CA ILE A 329 -10.08 -46.86 -43.64
C ILE A 329 -9.48 -48.26 -43.54
N ALA A 330 -8.97 -48.67 -42.38
CA ALA A 330 -8.42 -50.01 -42.21
C ALA A 330 -9.44 -51.12 -42.53
N SER A 331 -10.70 -50.96 -42.12
CA SER A 331 -11.80 -51.88 -42.48
C SER A 331 -12.02 -51.95 -43.99
N MET A 332 -12.02 -50.80 -44.69
CA MET A 332 -12.20 -50.74 -46.14
C MET A 332 -11.04 -51.44 -46.88
N PHE A 333 -9.80 -51.25 -46.41
CA PHE A 333 -8.65 -51.97 -46.95
C PHE A 333 -8.77 -53.48 -46.75
N GLN A 334 -9.22 -53.92 -45.57
CA GLN A 334 -9.42 -55.34 -45.30
C GLN A 334 -10.50 -55.94 -46.21
N GLU A 335 -11.65 -55.27 -46.34
CA GLU A 335 -12.73 -55.67 -47.25
C GLU A 335 -12.22 -55.75 -48.71
N TYR A 336 -11.47 -54.75 -49.15
CA TYR A 336 -10.92 -54.69 -50.50
C TYR A 336 -9.88 -55.79 -50.76
N ARG A 337 -8.97 -56.04 -49.82
CA ARG A 337 -7.98 -57.13 -49.90
C ARG A 337 -8.64 -58.51 -49.96
N SER A 338 -9.70 -58.72 -49.18
CA SER A 338 -10.47 -59.97 -49.21
C SER A 338 -11.24 -60.20 -50.50
N SER A 339 -11.40 -59.18 -51.35
CA SER A 339 -12.04 -59.32 -52.66
C SER A 339 -11.10 -59.88 -53.74
N PHE A 340 -9.79 -59.92 -53.50
CA PHE A 340 -8.84 -60.50 -54.44
C PHE A 340 -8.86 -62.03 -54.35
N ASP A 341 -8.94 -62.67 -55.51
CA ASP A 341 -8.79 -64.11 -55.66
C ASP A 341 -7.30 -64.46 -55.72
N ILE A 342 -6.73 -64.91 -54.59
CA ILE A 342 -5.29 -65.16 -54.42
C ILE A 342 -4.75 -66.11 -55.49
N ASP A 343 -5.52 -67.13 -55.87
CA ASP A 343 -5.11 -68.12 -56.86
C ASP A 343 -5.00 -67.54 -58.29
N LYS A 344 -5.66 -66.40 -58.55
CA LYS A 344 -5.63 -65.72 -59.84
C LYS A 344 -4.67 -64.53 -59.90
N ILE A 345 -4.18 -64.05 -58.74
CA ILE A 345 -3.29 -62.88 -58.68
C ILE A 345 -1.94 -63.16 -59.35
N ASP A 346 -1.39 -64.36 -59.18
CA ASP A 346 -0.04 -64.69 -59.67
C ASP A 346 0.07 -64.71 -61.20
N ASN A 347 -1.07 -64.79 -61.90
CA ASN A 347 -1.12 -64.81 -63.36
C ASN A 347 -1.42 -63.43 -63.98
N ASP A 348 -1.68 -62.40 -63.18
CA ASP A 348 -2.04 -61.05 -63.62
C ASP A 348 -1.19 -60.01 -62.87
N ASN A 349 -0.09 -59.59 -63.51
CA ASN A 349 0.90 -58.67 -62.92
C ASN A 349 0.27 -57.36 -62.42
N ASP A 350 -0.77 -56.84 -63.10
CA ASP A 350 -1.40 -55.59 -62.71
C ASP A 350 -2.20 -55.77 -61.42
N LYS A 351 -2.95 -56.87 -61.30
CA LYS A 351 -3.66 -57.21 -60.05
C LYS A 351 -2.71 -57.52 -58.91
N HIS A 352 -1.58 -58.17 -59.20
CA HIS A 352 -0.54 -58.43 -58.20
C HIS A 352 0.05 -57.14 -57.66
N ASN A 353 0.44 -56.21 -58.53
CA ASN A 353 0.98 -54.91 -58.13
C ASN A 353 -0.06 -54.12 -57.32
N GLU A 354 -1.32 -54.11 -57.76
CA GLU A 354 -2.40 -53.45 -57.03
C GLU A 354 -2.59 -54.04 -55.63
N PHE A 355 -2.62 -55.37 -55.50
CA PHE A 355 -2.73 -56.05 -54.21
C PHE A 355 -1.56 -55.69 -53.29
N MET A 356 -0.34 -55.63 -53.83
CA MET A 356 0.86 -55.28 -53.08
C MET A 356 0.82 -53.83 -52.60
N ASP A 357 0.42 -52.89 -53.45
CA ASP A 357 0.28 -51.47 -53.09
C ASP A 357 -0.76 -51.28 -51.99
N VAL A 358 -1.93 -51.90 -52.13
CA VAL A 358 -3.00 -51.86 -51.12
C VAL A 358 -2.53 -52.49 -49.81
N SER A 359 -1.85 -53.64 -49.87
CA SER A 359 -1.34 -54.32 -48.68
C SER A 359 -0.28 -53.49 -47.96
N ASN A 360 0.65 -52.88 -48.70
CA ASN A 360 1.68 -52.00 -48.15
C ASN A 360 1.09 -50.77 -47.47
N ALA A 361 0.10 -50.12 -48.11
CA ALA A 361 -0.61 -48.99 -47.52
C ALA A 361 -1.38 -49.40 -46.26
N TYR A 362 -2.09 -50.53 -46.29
CA TYR A 362 -2.79 -51.07 -45.12
C TYR A 362 -1.86 -51.28 -43.93
N PHE A 363 -0.78 -52.03 -44.11
CA PHE A 363 0.16 -52.32 -43.02
C PHE A 363 0.85 -51.05 -42.51
N GLY A 364 1.20 -50.12 -43.39
CA GLY A 364 1.76 -48.83 -43.01
C GLY A 364 0.80 -47.97 -42.17
N ILE A 365 -0.47 -47.91 -42.56
CA ILE A 365 -1.51 -47.20 -41.80
C ILE A 365 -1.71 -47.85 -40.41
N VAL A 366 -1.76 -49.18 -40.34
CA VAL A 366 -1.88 -49.92 -39.07
C VAL A 366 -0.68 -49.65 -38.16
N GLU A 367 0.54 -49.65 -38.71
CA GLU A 367 1.76 -49.34 -37.97
C GLU A 367 1.76 -47.91 -37.41
N TRP A 368 1.45 -46.90 -38.25
CA TRP A 368 1.40 -45.51 -37.82
C TRP A 368 0.30 -45.25 -36.78
N THR A 369 -0.79 -46.00 -36.87
CA THR A 369 -1.90 -45.99 -35.92
C THR A 369 -1.47 -46.53 -34.56
N ASN A 370 -0.77 -47.66 -34.53
CA ASN A 370 -0.26 -48.26 -33.29
C ASN A 370 0.74 -47.33 -32.58
N CYS A 371 1.49 -46.54 -33.34
CA CYS A 371 2.44 -45.57 -32.78
C CYS A 371 1.82 -44.23 -32.35
N GLN A 372 0.51 -44.01 -32.53
CA GLN A 372 -0.18 -42.73 -32.30
C GLN A 372 0.30 -41.53 -33.14
N VAL A 373 1.36 -41.70 -33.94
CA VAL A 373 1.95 -40.66 -34.79
C VAL A 373 0.93 -40.16 -35.81
N PHE A 374 0.12 -41.06 -36.36
CA PHE A 374 -0.82 -40.71 -37.41
C PHE A 374 -1.90 -39.74 -36.92
N TYR A 375 -2.49 -40.04 -35.75
CA TYR A 375 -3.51 -39.20 -35.13
C TYR A 375 -2.99 -37.78 -34.87
N LYS A 376 -1.78 -37.70 -34.31
CA LYS A 376 -1.14 -36.43 -33.98
C LYS A 376 -0.86 -35.60 -35.24
N ASN A 377 -0.38 -36.21 -36.32
CA ASN A 377 -0.07 -35.48 -37.55
C ASN A 377 -1.34 -34.95 -38.23
N ILE A 378 -2.43 -35.73 -38.25
CA ILE A 378 -3.72 -35.25 -38.75
C ILE A 378 -4.24 -34.11 -37.87
N LEU A 379 -4.18 -34.25 -36.53
CA LEU A 379 -4.60 -33.20 -35.61
C LEU A 379 -3.82 -31.91 -35.86
N GLN A 380 -2.48 -31.99 -35.95
CA GLN A 380 -1.63 -30.86 -36.27
C GLN A 380 -2.01 -30.21 -37.60
N TYR A 381 -2.31 -31.01 -38.63
CA TYR A 381 -2.69 -30.51 -39.95
C TYR A 381 -4.00 -29.72 -39.92
N ILE A 382 -5.01 -30.23 -39.21
CA ILE A 382 -6.32 -29.56 -39.15
C ILE A 382 -6.31 -28.33 -38.24
N THR A 383 -5.46 -28.30 -37.20
CA THR A 383 -5.48 -27.29 -36.12
C THR A 383 -5.55 -25.83 -36.60
N PRO A 384 -4.71 -25.38 -37.55
CA PRO A 384 -4.74 -23.99 -38.04
C PRO A 384 -6.09 -23.56 -38.61
N SER A 385 -6.86 -24.51 -39.15
CA SER A 385 -8.19 -24.31 -39.76
C SER A 385 -9.29 -24.02 -38.74
N PHE A 386 -9.04 -24.35 -37.48
CA PHE A 386 -10.00 -24.20 -36.40
C PHE A 386 -9.64 -23.06 -35.45
N VAL A 387 -8.60 -22.26 -35.74
CA VAL A 387 -8.24 -21.08 -34.95
C VAL A 387 -9.38 -20.07 -34.98
N PHE A 388 -9.75 -19.59 -33.79
CA PHE A 388 -10.79 -18.58 -33.62
C PHE A 388 -10.42 -17.27 -34.35
N ASN A 389 -11.41 -16.61 -34.98
CA ASN A 389 -11.26 -15.39 -35.79
C ASN A 389 -10.43 -15.48 -37.09
N LYS A 390 -10.04 -16.68 -37.54
CA LYS A 390 -9.47 -16.84 -38.88
C LYS A 390 -10.56 -17.24 -39.88
N PRO A 391 -10.76 -16.49 -40.99
CA PRO A 391 -11.67 -16.90 -42.06
C PRO A 391 -11.25 -18.25 -42.63
N ILE A 392 -12.21 -19.15 -42.84
CA ILE A 392 -11.93 -20.41 -43.54
C ILE A 392 -11.69 -20.06 -45.01
N GLY A 393 -10.46 -20.29 -45.49
CA GLY A 393 -10.05 -20.01 -46.87
C GLY A 393 -8.73 -19.26 -46.98
N GLU A 394 -8.41 -18.41 -45.99
CA GLU A 394 -7.17 -17.62 -45.92
C GLU A 394 -5.98 -18.40 -45.36
N ILE A 395 -6.14 -19.69 -45.11
CA ILE A 395 -5.02 -20.54 -44.70
C ILE A 395 -4.32 -20.99 -45.97
N ASP A 396 -3.17 -20.39 -46.19
CA ASP A 396 -2.19 -20.89 -47.13
C ASP A 396 -1.57 -22.15 -46.53
N TYR A 397 -1.92 -23.32 -47.08
CA TYR A 397 -1.36 -24.61 -46.66
C TYR A 397 -0.01 -24.83 -47.34
N ASP A 398 0.83 -23.80 -47.33
CA ASP A 398 2.13 -23.83 -47.98
C ASP A 398 3.02 -24.93 -47.38
N GLU A 399 3.67 -25.64 -48.29
CA GLU A 399 4.06 -27.07 -48.32
C GLU A 399 4.97 -27.61 -47.19
N LYS A 400 5.27 -26.84 -46.14
CA LYS A 400 6.22 -27.23 -45.10
C LYS A 400 5.56 -27.95 -43.92
N PHE A 401 4.51 -28.74 -44.16
CA PHE A 401 4.15 -29.74 -43.16
C PHE A 401 5.28 -30.76 -43.12
N PRO A 402 5.83 -31.13 -41.95
CA PRO A 402 6.82 -32.18 -41.89
C PRO A 402 6.16 -33.42 -42.49
N LEU A 403 6.56 -33.75 -43.72
CA LEU A 403 6.19 -35.01 -44.34
C LEU A 403 6.53 -36.10 -43.33
N LEU A 404 5.75 -37.17 -43.33
CA LEU A 404 6.11 -38.40 -42.65
C LEU A 404 7.42 -38.91 -43.28
N GLU A 405 8.54 -38.29 -42.93
CA GLU A 405 9.84 -38.85 -43.15
C GLU A 405 9.83 -40.11 -42.30
N ASN A 406 9.78 -41.25 -42.96
CA ASN A 406 10.15 -42.53 -42.39
C ASN A 406 11.57 -42.36 -41.87
N LYS A 407 11.71 -41.82 -40.66
CA LYS A 407 12.97 -41.69 -39.98
C LYS A 407 13.48 -43.11 -39.94
N LYS A 408 14.59 -43.37 -40.63
CA LYS A 408 15.41 -44.60 -40.59
C LYS A 408 15.86 -45.01 -39.16
N ARG A 409 15.26 -44.42 -38.10
CA ARG A 409 15.47 -44.65 -36.68
C ARG A 409 15.16 -46.08 -36.22
N PHE A 410 14.41 -46.88 -36.99
CA PHE A 410 14.23 -48.30 -36.64
C PHE A 410 15.42 -49.20 -37.03
N VAL A 411 16.24 -48.82 -38.01
CA VAL A 411 17.48 -49.55 -38.33
C VAL A 411 18.47 -49.45 -37.16
N LYS A 412 18.58 -48.27 -36.53
CA LYS A 412 19.43 -48.07 -35.33
C LYS A 412 18.99 -48.90 -34.11
N ARG A 413 17.70 -49.21 -33.96
CA ARG A 413 17.21 -50.03 -32.82
C ARG A 413 17.49 -51.52 -33.02
N LYS A 414 17.45 -52.02 -34.27
CA LYS A 414 17.94 -53.36 -34.62
C LYS A 414 19.46 -53.46 -34.50
N GLU A 415 20.21 -52.43 -34.90
CA GLU A 415 21.67 -52.38 -34.72
C GLU A 415 22.09 -52.33 -33.24
N LEU A 416 21.39 -51.57 -32.39
CA LEU A 416 21.68 -51.55 -30.95
C LEU A 416 21.34 -52.90 -30.27
N ASN A 417 20.28 -53.57 -30.69
CA ASN A 417 19.92 -54.88 -30.14
C ASN A 417 20.86 -55.99 -30.65
N ASN A 418 21.33 -55.91 -31.90
CA ASN A 418 22.35 -56.84 -32.42
C ASN A 418 23.72 -56.62 -31.75
N LYS A 419 24.11 -55.38 -31.46
CA LYS A 419 25.33 -55.08 -30.67
C LYS A 419 25.23 -55.58 -29.24
N LYS A 420 24.07 -55.47 -28.58
CA LYS A 420 23.87 -56.05 -27.24
C LYS A 420 23.91 -57.58 -27.25
N LYS A 421 23.43 -58.22 -28.31
CA LYS A 421 23.48 -59.69 -28.44
C LYS A 421 24.92 -60.19 -28.64
N GLN A 422 25.72 -59.52 -29.46
CA GLN A 422 27.14 -59.84 -29.62
C GLN A 422 27.98 -59.67 -28.34
N VAL A 423 27.64 -58.73 -27.46
CA VAL A 423 28.33 -58.56 -26.17
C VAL A 423 27.97 -59.67 -25.17
N ILE A 424 26.74 -60.18 -25.22
CA ILE A 424 26.30 -61.28 -24.34
C ILE A 424 26.93 -62.61 -24.77
N ASP A 425 27.08 -62.82 -26.09
CA ASP A 425 27.69 -64.05 -26.61
C ASP A 425 29.22 -64.06 -26.39
N SER A 426 29.90 -62.90 -26.43
CA SER A 426 31.36 -62.82 -26.17
C SER A 426 31.76 -63.04 -24.70
N ASP A 427 30.86 -62.76 -23.76
CA ASP A 427 31.12 -62.99 -22.33
C ASP A 427 30.88 -64.46 -21.92
N SER A 428 30.21 -65.25 -22.77
CA SER A 428 29.91 -66.67 -22.50
C SER A 428 31.00 -67.65 -22.96
N GLU A 429 31.99 -67.20 -23.74
CA GLU A 429 33.12 -68.04 -24.21
C GLU A 429 34.39 -67.89 -23.35
N SER A 430 34.33 -67.16 -22.23
CA SER A 430 35.48 -66.92 -21.34
C SER A 430 35.29 -67.39 -19.90
N SER A 431 34.34 -68.30 -19.65
CA SER A 431 34.11 -68.95 -18.35
C SER A 431 34.36 -70.45 -18.38
#